data_AF-A0A0F4Q4S1-F1
#
_entry.id   AF-A0A0F4Q4S1-F1
#
_cell.length_a   1.000
_cell.length_b   1.000
_cell.length_c   1.000
_cell.angle_alpha   90.00
_cell.angle_beta   90.00
_cell.angle_gamma   90.00
#
_symmetry.space_group_name_H-M   'P 1'
#
loop_
_entity.id
_entity.type
_entity.pdbx_description
1 polymer ?
#
loop_
_entity_poly.entity_id
_entity_poly.type
_entity_poly.pdbx_seq_one_letter_code
_entity_poly.pdbx_strand_id
1 'polypeptide(L)' 'MVEVDLRSLRCPQQFVQFKLALKRAQGDHRRLLLLLNTNTQEFTDIERYLKKQGLSYALQRQPSFYRLIVEI' A
#
# COMPACT_ATOMS: atom_id res chain seq x y z
N MET A 1 -0.19 -10.69 9.09
CA MET A 1 0.05 -9.80 7.94
C MET A 1 -1.14 -9.90 7.01
N VAL A 2 -1.61 -8.78 6.45
CA VAL A 2 -2.61 -8.73 5.37
C VAL A 2 -1.86 -8.43 4.08
N GLU A 3 -2.02 -9.26 3.06
CA GLU A 3 -1.36 -9.07 1.76
C GLU A 3 -2.40 -8.77 0.68
N VAL A 4 -2.12 -7.76 -0.13
CA VAL A 4 -3.01 -7.35 -1.23
C VAL A 4 -2.20 -7.05 -2.49
N ASP A 5 -2.55 -7.71 -3.58
CA ASP A 5 -2.02 -7.42 -4.91
C ASP A 5 -2.81 -6.29 -5.57
N LEU A 6 -2.13 -5.17 -5.81
CA LEU A 6 -2.70 -3.98 -6.43
C LEU A 6 -2.10 -3.70 -7.81
N ARG A 7 -1.26 -4.60 -8.34
CA ARG A 7 -0.49 -4.39 -9.58
C ARG A 7 -1.37 -4.21 -10.82
N SER A 8 -2.51 -4.87 -10.86
CA SER A 8 -3.49 -4.80 -11.96
C SER A 8 -4.41 -3.57 -11.89
N LEU A 9 -4.38 -2.84 -10.78
CA LEU A 9 -5.26 -1.70 -10.54
C LEU A 9 -4.53 -0.38 -10.82
N ARG A 10 -5.30 0.59 -11.31
CA ARG A 10 -4.86 1.97 -11.55
C ARG A 10 -5.60 2.93 -10.62
N CYS A 11 -5.10 4.16 -10.50
CA CYS A 11 -5.89 5.22 -9.86
C CYS A 11 -7.21 5.44 -10.63
N PRO A 12 -8.35 5.66 -9.94
CA PRO A 12 -8.48 5.77 -8.47
C PRO A 12 -8.70 4.44 -7.74
N GLN A 13 -9.01 3.35 -8.43
CA GLN A 13 -9.39 2.07 -7.82
C GLN A 13 -8.28 1.50 -6.92
N GLN A 14 -7.02 1.65 -7.32
CA GLN A 14 -5.88 1.22 -6.52
C GLN A 14 -5.84 1.89 -5.15
N PHE A 15 -6.09 3.19 -5.10
CA PHE A 15 -6.11 3.97 -3.85
C PHE A 15 -7.30 3.60 -2.95
N VAL A 16 -8.47 3.32 -3.55
CA VAL A 16 -9.63 2.83 -2.81
C VAL A 16 -9.34 1.47 -2.17
N GLN A 17 -8.78 0.53 -2.94
CA GLN A 17 -8.43 -0.80 -2.44
C GLN A 17 -7.35 -0.76 -1.37
N PHE A 18 -6.35 0.11 -1.51
CA PHE A 18 -5.38 0.39 -0.45
C PHE A 18 -6.06 0.80 0.86
N LYS A 19 -6.99 1.77 0.85
CA LYS A 19 -7.68 2.22 2.08
C LYS A 19 -8.49 1.12 2.74
N LEU A 20 -9.17 0.29 1.94
CA LEU A 20 -9.92 -0.86 2.45
C LEU A 20 -8.98 -1.89 3.11
N ALA A 21 -7.86 -2.19 2.45
CA ALA A 21 -6.85 -3.10 2.98
C ALA A 21 -6.23 -2.56 4.28
N LEU A 22 -5.94 -1.26 4.35
CA LEU A 22 -5.42 -0.60 5.54
C LEU A 22 -6.40 -0.67 6.71
N LYS A 23 -7.68 -0.35 6.47
CA LYS A 23 -8.73 -0.42 7.50
C LYS A 23 -8.85 -1.84 8.06
N ARG A 24 -8.79 -2.86 7.20
CA ARG A 24 -8.80 -4.27 7.61
C ARG A 24 -7.57 -4.62 8.44
N ALA A 25 -6.39 -4.24 7.97
CA ALA A 25 -5.12 -4.49 8.66
C ALA A 25 -5.08 -3.86 10.07
N GLN A 26 -5.62 -2.64 10.22
CA GLN A 26 -5.81 -1.95 11.50
C GLN A 26 -6.76 -2.69 12.44
N GLY A 27 -7.92 -3.13 11.96
CA GLY A 27 -8.85 -3.93 12.78
C GLY A 27 -8.22 -5.24 13.26
N ASP A 28 -7.43 -5.88 12.40
CA ASP A 28 -6.77 -7.15 12.68
C ASP A 28 -5.45 -6.99 13.47
N HIS A 29 -4.98 -5.77 13.75
CA HIS A 29 -3.69 -5.46 14.36
C HIS A 29 -2.51 -6.18 13.69
N ARG A 30 -2.50 -6.16 12.35
CA ARG A 30 -1.50 -6.87 11.53
C ARG A 30 -0.90 -5.94 10.51
N ARG A 31 0.43 -6.04 10.32
CA ARG A 31 1.15 -5.41 9.19
C ARG A 31 0.44 -5.63 7.85
N LEU A 32 0.48 -4.61 7.00
CA LEU A 32 -0.06 -4.65 5.63
C LEU A 32 1.08 -4.75 4.62
N LEU A 33 0.96 -5.64 3.63
CA LEU A 33 1.84 -5.74 2.48
C LEU A 33 1.04 -5.46 1.21
N LEU A 34 1.47 -4.46 0.44
CA LEU A 34 0.91 -4.15 -0.87
C LEU A 34 1.92 -4.48 -1.96
N LEU A 35 1.44 -5.13 -3.02
CA LEU A 35 2.20 -5.29 -4.26
C LEU A 35 1.74 -4.21 -5.24
N LEU A 36 2.64 -3.31 -5.61
CA LEU A 36 2.35 -2.17 -6.49
C LEU A 36 3.10 -2.33 -7.82
N ASN A 37 2.51 -1.91 -8.93
CA ASN A 37 3.24 -1.85 -10.19
C ASN A 37 4.32 -0.76 -10.14
N THR A 38 5.18 -0.68 -11.15
CA THR A 38 6.30 0.27 -11.18
C THR A 38 5.91 1.71 -11.54
N ASN A 39 4.62 2.02 -11.68
CA ASN A 39 4.16 3.38 -11.97
C ASN A 39 4.31 4.27 -10.72
N THR A 40 5.19 5.25 -10.81
CA THR A 40 5.59 6.11 -9.68
C THR A 40 4.51 7.06 -9.19
N GLN A 41 3.56 7.41 -10.06
CA GLN A 41 2.49 8.36 -9.74
C GLN A 41 1.49 7.76 -8.73
N GLU A 42 1.22 6.47 -8.86
CA GLU A 42 0.32 5.70 -8.00
C GLU A 42 0.85 5.56 -6.56
N PHE A 43 2.17 5.44 -6.40
CA PHE A 43 2.82 5.41 -5.08
C PHE A 43 2.70 6.75 -4.35
N THR A 44 2.67 7.87 -5.07
CA THR A 44 2.71 9.22 -4.47
C THR A 44 1.49 9.49 -3.60
N ASP A 45 0.31 9.07 -4.01
CA ASP A 45 -0.94 9.29 -3.26
C ASP A 45 -1.03 8.39 -2.03
N ILE A 46 -0.60 7.13 -2.16
CA ILE A 46 -0.52 6.18 -1.03
C ILE A 46 0.47 6.71 0.01
N GLU A 47 1.66 7.11 -0.42
CA GLU A 47 2.70 7.64 0.47
C GLU A 47 2.24 8.88 1.23
N ARG A 48 1.62 9.85 0.52
CA ARG A 48 1.07 11.06 1.10
C ARG A 48 0.00 10.75 2.15
N TYR A 49 -0.85 9.76 1.88
CA TYR A 49 -1.88 9.33 2.82
C TYR A 49 -1.25 8.70 4.07
N LEU A 50 -0.28 7.79 3.93
CA LEU A 50 0.41 7.14 5.05
C LEU A 50 1.11 8.17 5.95
N LYS A 51 1.84 9.12 5.36
CA LYS A 51 2.47 10.24 6.09
C LYS A 51 1.42 11.06 6.87
N LYS A 52 0.29 11.37 6.26
CA LYS A 52 -0.82 12.08 6.93
C LYS A 52 -1.42 11.30 8.10
N GLN A 53 -1.42 9.97 8.03
CA GLN A 53 -1.88 9.10 9.13
C GLN A 53 -0.80 8.83 10.19
N GLY A 54 0.44 9.31 10.00
CA GLY A 54 1.55 9.03 10.92
C GLY A 54 1.99 7.57 10.93
N LEU A 55 1.72 6.83 9.85
CA LEU A 55 2.06 5.41 9.75
C LEU A 55 3.47 5.21 9.21
N SER A 56 4.23 4.34 9.86
CA SER A 56 5.53 3.89 9.40
C SER A 56 5.39 2.87 8.25
N TYR A 57 6.25 2.97 7.25
CA TYR A 57 6.25 2.04 6.11
C TYR A 57 7.66 1.85 5.53
N ALA A 58 7.85 0.73 4.86
CA ALA A 58 9.05 0.40 4.10
C ALA A 58 8.69 0.09 2.65
N LEU A 59 9.40 0.71 1.70
CA LEU A 59 9.27 0.43 0.27
C LEU A 59 10.46 -0.40 -0.20
N GLN A 60 10.19 -1.57 -0.77
CA GLN A 60 11.20 -2.44 -1.35
C GLN A 60 10.97 -2.56 -2.85
N ARG A 61 11.99 -2.22 -3.64
CA ARG A 61 11.96 -2.39 -5.10
C ARG A 61 12.25 -3.84 -5.46
N GLN A 62 11.39 -4.43 -6.28
CA GLN A 62 11.61 -5.71 -6.95
C GLN A 62 11.87 -5.46 -8.45
N PRO A 63 12.39 -6.43 -9.21
CA PRO A 63 12.66 -6.24 -10.64
C PRO A 63 11.47 -5.77 -11.48
N SER A 64 10.25 -6.18 -11.11
CA SER A 64 9.02 -5.92 -11.88
C SER A 64 7.89 -5.25 -11.09
N PHE A 65 8.08 -4.97 -9.79
CA PHE A 65 7.05 -4.38 -8.93
C PHE A 65 7.68 -3.76 -7.66
N TYR A 66 6.86 -3.10 -6.85
CA TYR A 66 7.24 -2.64 -5.51
C TYR A 66 6.47 -3.40 -4.43
N ARG A 67 7.14 -3.66 -3.32
CA ARG A 67 6.50 -4.11 -2.07
C ARG A 67 6.44 -2.93 -1.12
N LEU A 68 5.25 -2.54 -0.72
CA LEU A 68 5.05 -1.54 0.33
C LEU A 68 4.56 -2.25 1.59
N ILE A 69 5.37 -2.20 2.64
CA ILE A 69 5.06 -2.80 3.94
C ILE A 69 4.68 -1.66 4.87
N VAL A 70 3.47 -1.70 5.44
CA VAL A 70 2.96 -0.70 6.38
C VAL A 70 2.87 -1.35 7.77
N GLU A 71 3.45 -0.67 8.74
CA GLU A 71 3.37 -1.03 10.16
C GLU A 71 2.05 -0.48 10.74
N ILE A 72 1.38 -1.30 11.54
CA ILE A 72 0.01 -1.08 12.06
C ILE A 72 0.04 -1.17 13.57
#